data_AF-A0AAD7A3A7-F1
#
_entry.id   AF-A0AAD7A3A7-F1
#
_cell.length_a   1.000
_cell.length_b   1.000
_cell.length_c   1.000
_cell.angle_alpha   90.00
_cell.angle_beta   90.00
_cell.angle_gamma   90.00
#
_symmetry.space_group_name_H-M   'P 1'
#
loop_
_entity.id
_entity.type
_entity.pdbx_description
1 polymer ?
#
loop_
_entity_poly.entity_id
_entity_poly.type
_entity_poly.pdbx_seq_one_letter_code
_entity_poly.pdbx_strand_id
1 'polypeptide(L)'
;MTGNEGPGSEHTASSTASGVRTNQNIVSAARQYVERKRLHGDQVTALEVFLNEPPSLCEAKMVADLWALGNQVEKIVTSKPAFEVSEDCETNICKYAPAVLLSSKINVYKGNGITQILTHDWAKVLAIVQDALTQTRSKVKKEIAWSLKVNKSDELRAPLAQHKNIYQLAQAIVKGTQCSVNVVLCARITVMRAVYLEHPGGKFWDEMDKRLTRIRRMGGNDAKKITRGFHQALEADQAKHGVKDGYKLDETVVDKFQQKIDDLIDIRIVDAATTSSAQGAVVV
;
A
#
# COMPACT_ATOMS: atom_id res chain seq x y z
N MET A 1 5.75 1.34 -111.38
CA MET A 1 5.45 0.32 -110.34
C MET A 1 5.74 0.99 -108.99
N THR A 2 4.75 1.71 -108.44
CA THR A 2 3.86 1.23 -107.34
C THR A 2 4.71 0.91 -106.10
N GLY A 3 4.85 1.78 -105.09
CA GLY A 3 3.80 2.47 -104.33
C GLY A 3 3.40 1.58 -103.16
N ASN A 4 3.78 1.93 -101.93
CA ASN A 4 3.00 1.64 -100.72
C ASN A 4 3.56 2.39 -99.51
N GLU A 5 2.94 3.53 -99.19
CA GLU A 5 2.93 4.09 -97.84
C GLU A 5 1.89 3.31 -97.02
N GLY A 6 2.30 2.79 -95.86
CA GLY A 6 1.43 2.07 -94.93
C GLY A 6 1.65 2.55 -93.50
N PRO A 7 0.60 2.56 -92.66
CA PRO A 7 0.34 3.66 -91.73
C PRO A 7 0.88 3.42 -90.31
N GLY A 8 1.00 4.54 -89.60
CA GLY A 8 1.43 4.63 -88.21
C GLY A 8 0.60 3.79 -87.24
N SER A 9 1.31 3.23 -86.26
CA SER A 9 0.78 2.57 -85.08
C SER A 9 1.10 3.47 -83.87
N GLU A 10 0.28 4.49 -83.65
CA GLU A 10 0.22 5.21 -82.37
C GLU A 10 -0.44 4.30 -81.33
N HIS A 11 0.37 3.62 -80.52
CA HIS A 11 -0.13 3.02 -79.28
C HIS A 11 -0.34 4.14 -78.25
N THR A 12 -1.57 4.61 -78.17
CA THR A 12 -2.05 5.51 -77.12
C THR A 12 -1.97 4.79 -75.77
N ALA A 13 -1.01 5.18 -74.93
CA ALA A 13 -0.90 4.73 -73.55
C ALA A 13 -2.05 5.34 -72.72
N SER A 14 -3.19 4.64 -72.67
CA SER A 14 -4.27 4.93 -71.73
C SER A 14 -4.09 4.07 -70.48
N SER A 15 -3.32 4.56 -69.51
CA SER A 15 -3.34 4.03 -68.15
C SER A 15 -2.64 4.99 -67.20
N THR A 16 -3.40 5.76 -66.41
CA THR A 16 -2.95 6.37 -65.13
C THR A 16 -4.03 7.14 -64.35
N ALA A 17 -5.31 7.16 -64.74
CA ALA A 17 -6.32 7.96 -64.03
C ALA A 17 -6.91 7.30 -62.75
N SER A 18 -6.53 6.07 -62.40
CA SER A 18 -7.14 5.35 -61.27
C SER A 18 -6.53 5.68 -59.89
N GLY A 19 -5.32 6.25 -59.85
CA GLY A 19 -4.61 6.54 -58.58
C GLY A 19 -5.17 7.72 -57.77
N VAL A 20 -5.87 8.68 -58.39
CA VAL A 20 -6.25 9.93 -57.73
C VAL A 20 -7.51 9.80 -56.85
N ARG A 21 -8.45 8.90 -57.19
CA ARG A 21 -9.72 8.75 -56.45
C ARG A 21 -9.57 8.03 -55.10
N THR A 22 -8.60 7.13 -54.97
CA THR A 22 -8.40 6.34 -53.74
C THR A 22 -7.97 7.20 -52.54
N ASN A 23 -7.26 8.31 -52.79
CA ASN A 23 -6.76 9.20 -51.73
C ASN A 23 -7.86 10.03 -51.04
N GLN A 24 -8.93 10.43 -51.74
CA GLN A 24 -9.97 11.29 -51.15
C GLN A 24 -10.76 10.58 -50.03
N ASN A 25 -11.00 9.27 -50.17
CA ASN A 25 -11.70 8.48 -49.15
C ASN A 25 -10.85 8.30 -47.88
N ILE A 26 -9.54 8.08 -48.05
CA ILE A 26 -8.60 7.94 -46.93
C ILE A 26 -8.48 9.26 -46.16
N VAL A 27 -8.35 10.39 -46.87
CA VAL A 27 -8.29 11.73 -46.25
C VAL A 27 -9.57 12.05 -45.49
N SER A 28 -10.75 11.72 -46.05
CA SER A 28 -12.04 11.94 -45.39
C SER A 28 -12.19 11.09 -44.12
N ALA A 29 -11.78 9.82 -44.17
CA ALA A 29 -11.78 8.93 -43.02
C ALA A 29 -10.79 9.39 -41.94
N ALA A 30 -9.60 9.86 -42.35
CA ALA A 30 -8.60 10.42 -41.44
C ALA A 30 -9.11 11.69 -40.74
N ARG A 31 -9.76 12.62 -41.46
CA ARG A 31 -10.39 13.82 -40.85
C ARG A 31 -11.42 13.45 -39.78
N GLN A 32 -12.32 12.51 -40.07
CA GLN A 32 -13.29 12.03 -39.08
C GLN A 32 -12.62 11.36 -37.86
N TYR A 33 -11.47 10.70 -38.06
CA TYR A 33 -10.70 10.14 -36.95
C TYR A 33 -10.05 11.24 -36.10
N VAL A 34 -9.50 12.27 -36.75
CA VAL A 34 -8.88 13.42 -36.10
C VAL A 34 -9.88 14.24 -35.29
N GLU A 35 -11.07 14.53 -35.83
CA GLU A 35 -12.14 15.22 -35.09
C GLU A 35 -12.53 14.47 -33.83
N ARG A 36 -12.63 13.13 -33.91
CA ARG A 36 -12.91 12.28 -32.73
C ARG A 36 -11.78 12.32 -31.69
N LYS A 37 -10.53 12.50 -32.12
CA LYS A 37 -9.35 12.59 -31.24
C LYS A 37 -9.06 14.02 -30.77
N ARG A 38 -9.80 15.02 -31.27
CA ARG A 38 -9.66 16.44 -30.90
C ARG A 38 -8.24 16.98 -31.10
N LEU A 39 -7.60 16.63 -32.22
CA LEU A 39 -6.28 17.20 -32.53
C LEU A 39 -6.40 18.70 -32.84
N HIS A 40 -5.31 19.44 -32.62
CA HIS A 40 -5.21 20.85 -32.95
C HIS A 40 -5.13 21.08 -34.47
N GLY A 41 -5.46 22.29 -34.94
CA GLY A 41 -5.56 22.62 -36.37
C GLY A 41 -4.23 22.47 -37.14
N ASP A 42 -3.11 22.75 -36.47
CA ASP A 42 -1.75 22.50 -36.96
C ASP A 42 -1.48 20.99 -37.17
N GLN A 43 -1.95 20.14 -36.26
CA GLN A 43 -1.84 18.69 -36.35
C GLN A 43 -2.72 18.10 -37.46
N VAL A 44 -3.91 18.66 -37.68
CA VAL A 44 -4.79 18.27 -38.80
C VAL A 44 -4.11 18.58 -40.14
N THR A 45 -3.56 19.79 -40.26
CA THR A 45 -2.83 20.23 -41.46
C THR A 45 -1.61 19.34 -41.71
N ALA A 46 -0.84 19.00 -40.68
CA ALA A 46 0.30 18.10 -40.79
C ALA A 46 -0.10 16.68 -41.22
N LEU A 47 -1.23 16.14 -40.73
CA LEU A 47 -1.73 14.84 -41.16
C LEU A 47 -2.16 14.84 -42.63
N GLU A 48 -2.79 15.92 -43.10
CA GLU A 48 -3.18 16.05 -44.52
C GLU A 48 -1.96 16.11 -45.44
N VAL A 49 -0.92 16.84 -45.04
CA VAL A 49 0.36 16.84 -45.77
C VAL A 49 0.95 15.43 -45.80
N PHE A 50 0.98 14.75 -44.64
CA PHE A 50 1.50 13.39 -44.51
C PHE A 50 0.75 12.37 -45.39
N LEU A 51 -0.58 12.44 -45.46
CA LEU A 51 -1.38 11.51 -46.27
C LEU A 51 -1.20 11.69 -47.79
N ASN A 52 -0.67 12.82 -48.23
CA ASN A 52 -0.38 13.09 -49.63
C ASN A 52 1.06 12.75 -50.03
N GLU A 53 1.90 12.30 -49.10
CA GLU A 53 3.28 11.90 -49.38
C GLU A 53 3.39 10.45 -49.87
N PRO A 54 4.49 10.09 -50.57
CA PRO A 54 4.75 8.70 -50.96
C PRO A 54 4.80 7.77 -49.73
N PRO A 55 4.24 6.55 -49.79
CA PRO A 55 4.18 5.64 -48.64
C PRO A 55 5.53 5.38 -47.96
N SER A 56 6.61 5.24 -48.74
CA SER A 56 7.97 5.04 -48.21
C SER A 56 8.48 6.25 -47.42
N LEU A 57 8.07 7.48 -47.79
CA LEU A 57 8.42 8.68 -47.05
C LEU A 57 7.61 8.78 -45.74
N CYS A 58 6.32 8.41 -45.78
CA CYS A 58 5.46 8.34 -44.62
C CYS A 58 6.00 7.36 -43.56
N GLU A 59 6.39 6.15 -43.99
CA GLU A 59 7.02 5.14 -43.13
C GLU A 59 8.32 5.66 -42.49
N ALA A 60 9.19 6.27 -43.28
CA ALA A 60 10.44 6.85 -42.78
C ALA A 60 10.19 7.95 -41.73
N LYS A 61 9.20 8.83 -41.98
CA LYS A 61 8.80 9.87 -41.02
C LYS A 61 8.22 9.30 -39.73
N MET A 62 7.36 8.29 -39.81
CA MET A 62 6.81 7.63 -38.61
C MET A 62 7.91 7.02 -37.75
N VAL A 63 8.90 6.36 -38.36
CA VAL A 63 10.04 5.79 -37.62
C VAL A 63 10.87 6.90 -36.95
N ALA A 64 11.15 7.99 -37.68
CA ALA A 64 11.88 9.13 -37.14
C ALA A 64 11.14 9.80 -35.96
N ASP A 65 9.82 9.97 -36.06
CA ASP A 65 8.99 10.55 -35.00
C ASP A 65 8.89 9.61 -33.78
N LEU A 66 8.79 8.29 -34.00
CA LEU A 66 8.85 7.28 -32.93
C LEU A 66 10.19 7.35 -32.18
N TRP A 67 11.31 7.52 -32.88
CA TRP A 67 12.62 7.70 -32.24
C TRP A 67 12.72 9.04 -31.51
N ALA A 68 12.21 10.13 -32.10
CA ALA A 68 12.18 11.42 -31.44
C ALA A 68 11.33 11.39 -30.15
N LEU A 69 10.18 10.72 -30.19
CA LEU A 69 9.35 10.48 -29.01
C LEU A 69 10.08 9.61 -27.98
N GLY A 70 10.78 8.56 -28.43
CA GLY A 70 11.65 7.74 -27.58
C GLY A 70 12.70 8.58 -26.84
N ASN A 71 13.38 9.47 -27.56
CA ASN A 71 14.37 10.40 -26.98
C ASN A 71 13.72 11.37 -25.97
N GLN A 72 12.51 11.86 -26.24
CA GLN A 72 11.78 12.72 -25.30
C GLN A 72 11.35 11.96 -24.04
N VAL A 73 10.87 10.73 -24.20
CA VAL A 73 10.52 9.85 -23.08
C VAL A 73 11.75 9.53 -22.25
N GLU A 74 12.87 9.17 -22.87
CA GLU A 74 14.14 8.94 -22.18
C GLU A 74 14.61 10.17 -21.43
N LYS A 75 14.49 11.36 -22.03
CA LYS A 75 14.78 12.63 -21.36
C LYS A 75 13.87 12.86 -20.15
N ILE A 76 12.57 12.57 -20.25
CA ILE A 76 11.63 12.68 -19.12
C ILE A 76 11.98 11.68 -18.02
N VAL A 77 12.33 10.44 -18.38
CA VAL A 77 12.71 9.39 -17.42
C VAL A 77 14.01 9.75 -16.70
N THR A 78 15.01 10.25 -17.42
CA THR A 78 16.31 10.63 -16.87
C THR A 78 16.29 11.95 -16.09
N SER A 79 15.40 12.89 -16.45
CA SER A 79 15.27 14.18 -15.74
C SER A 79 14.35 14.13 -14.53
N LYS A 80 13.61 13.03 -14.33
CA LYS A 80 12.75 12.89 -13.15
C LYS A 80 13.63 12.84 -11.91
N PRO A 81 13.49 13.79 -10.95
CA PRO A 81 14.24 13.72 -9.71
C PRO A 81 13.92 12.40 -9.00
N ALA A 82 14.92 11.85 -8.30
CA ALA A 82 14.70 10.70 -7.44
C ALA A 82 13.53 11.03 -6.52
N PHE A 83 12.49 10.20 -6.51
CA PHE A 83 11.33 10.52 -5.69
C PHE A 83 11.74 10.68 -4.23
N GLU A 84 11.25 11.71 -3.57
CA GLU A 84 11.41 11.91 -2.13
C GLU A 84 10.04 11.88 -1.47
N VAL A 85 9.96 11.18 -0.34
CA VAL A 85 8.73 11.15 0.45
C VAL A 85 8.60 12.53 1.09
N SER A 86 7.44 13.16 0.96
CA SER A 86 7.21 14.45 1.61
C SER A 86 7.23 14.32 3.13
N GLU A 87 7.70 15.36 3.83
CA GLU A 87 7.72 15.42 5.29
C GLU A 87 6.33 15.21 5.92
N ASP A 88 5.28 15.71 5.25
CA ASP A 88 3.89 15.48 5.65
C ASP A 88 3.50 13.99 5.57
N CYS A 89 3.97 13.28 4.54
CA CYS A 89 3.70 11.86 4.38
C CYS A 89 4.41 11.06 5.49
N GLU A 90 5.67 11.36 5.76
CA GLU A 90 6.43 10.76 6.86
C GLU A 90 5.77 11.02 8.23
N THR A 91 5.39 12.27 8.49
CA THR A 91 4.66 12.65 9.71
C THR A 91 3.36 11.87 9.86
N ASN A 92 2.61 11.70 8.77
CA ASN A 92 1.38 10.92 8.79
C ASN A 92 1.64 9.43 9.05
N ILE A 93 2.66 8.82 8.41
CA ILE A 93 3.06 7.43 8.66
C ILE A 93 3.40 7.22 10.14
N CYS A 94 4.18 8.14 10.73
CA CYS A 94 4.55 8.10 12.14
C CYS A 94 3.34 8.22 13.09
N LYS A 95 2.28 8.95 12.70
CA LYS A 95 1.03 9.03 13.46
C LYS A 95 0.21 7.74 13.39
N TYR A 96 0.19 7.07 12.23
CA TYR A 96 -0.58 5.84 12.03
C TYR A 96 0.11 4.58 12.57
N ALA A 97 1.45 4.54 12.61
CA ALA A 97 2.20 3.37 13.05
C ALA A 97 1.81 2.87 14.46
N PRO A 98 1.65 3.74 15.49
CA PRO A 98 1.11 3.33 16.79
C PRO A 98 -0.29 2.72 16.71
N ALA A 99 -1.21 3.32 15.94
CA ALA A 99 -2.58 2.82 15.84
C ALA A 99 -2.66 1.44 15.19
N VAL A 100 -1.86 1.23 14.14
CA VAL A 100 -1.75 -0.09 13.49
C VAL A 100 -1.15 -1.12 14.45
N LEU A 101 -0.10 -0.75 15.19
CA LEU A 101 0.55 -1.65 16.17
C LEU A 101 -0.38 -1.98 17.35
N LEU A 102 -1.22 -1.05 17.76
CA LEU A 102 -2.11 -1.21 18.91
C LEU A 102 -3.47 -1.80 18.54
N SER A 103 -3.76 -1.96 17.26
CA SER A 103 -4.98 -2.60 16.76
C SER A 103 -5.16 -4.01 17.33
N SER A 104 -6.40 -4.35 17.64
CA SER A 104 -6.78 -5.70 18.05
C SER A 104 -6.82 -6.68 16.86
N LYS A 105 -7.00 -6.15 15.65
CA LYS A 105 -7.20 -6.90 14.41
C LYS A 105 -5.91 -7.45 13.81
N ILE A 106 -4.75 -6.88 14.16
CA ILE A 106 -3.48 -7.39 13.63
C ILE A 106 -3.15 -8.78 14.16
N ASN A 107 -2.81 -9.66 13.21
CA ASN A 107 -2.58 -11.06 13.49
C ASN A 107 -1.16 -11.38 13.93
N VAL A 108 -0.21 -10.67 13.35
CA VAL A 108 1.22 -10.89 13.52
C VAL A 108 1.89 -9.51 13.58
N TYR A 109 2.79 -9.34 14.54
CA TYR A 109 3.60 -8.16 14.73
C TYR A 109 4.83 -8.17 13.82
N LYS A 110 5.37 -9.33 13.45
CA LYS A 110 6.47 -9.43 12.49
C LYS A 110 6.03 -9.81 11.08
N GLY A 111 6.94 -9.58 10.12
CA GLY A 111 6.78 -9.98 8.73
C GLY A 111 6.00 -8.98 7.89
N ASN A 112 5.66 -9.42 6.67
CA ASN A 112 5.10 -8.54 5.64
C ASN A 112 3.63 -8.18 5.87
N GLY A 113 2.92 -8.82 6.80
CA GLY A 113 1.49 -8.60 7.00
C GLY A 113 1.16 -7.14 7.35
N ILE A 114 1.90 -6.53 8.27
CA ILE A 114 1.68 -5.11 8.64
C ILE A 114 2.15 -4.17 7.52
N THR A 115 3.23 -4.49 6.84
CA THR A 115 3.77 -3.62 5.78
C THR A 115 2.93 -3.67 4.49
N GLN A 116 2.33 -4.82 4.16
CA GLN A 116 1.42 -4.97 3.01
C GLN A 116 0.12 -4.20 3.19
N ILE A 117 -0.34 -4.01 4.43
CA ILE A 117 -1.51 -3.15 4.71
C ILE A 117 -1.22 -1.69 4.28
N LEU A 118 0.05 -1.28 4.25
CA LEU A 118 0.45 0.11 4.06
C LEU A 118 0.96 0.44 2.65
N THR A 119 1.39 -0.52 1.80
CA THR A 119 1.93 -0.19 0.47
C THR A 119 1.83 -1.32 -0.58
N HIS A 120 1.65 -0.96 -1.86
CA HIS A 120 1.71 -1.90 -2.99
C HIS A 120 2.95 -1.78 -3.90
N ASP A 121 3.63 -0.63 -3.99
CA ASP A 121 4.98 -0.57 -4.61
C ASP A 121 5.61 0.80 -4.36
N TRP A 122 6.41 0.89 -3.29
CA TRP A 122 6.88 2.17 -2.78
C TRP A 122 8.05 1.98 -1.81
N ALA A 123 9.17 1.40 -2.28
CA ALA A 123 10.29 0.97 -1.43
C ALA A 123 10.76 2.02 -0.39
N LYS A 124 10.78 3.31 -0.75
CA LYS A 124 11.12 4.39 0.20
C LYS A 124 10.07 4.59 1.30
N VAL A 125 8.78 4.60 0.96
CA VAL A 125 7.69 4.67 1.94
C VAL A 125 7.68 3.42 2.80
N LEU A 126 7.95 2.24 2.22
CA LEU A 126 8.07 1.00 2.97
C LEU A 126 9.19 1.08 4.02
N ALA A 127 10.34 1.65 3.68
CA ALA A 127 11.44 1.86 4.62
C ALA A 127 11.02 2.78 5.79
N ILE A 128 10.33 3.89 5.50
CA ILE A 128 9.82 4.82 6.53
C ILE A 128 8.78 4.12 7.42
N VAL A 129 7.85 3.36 6.83
CA VAL A 129 6.87 2.55 7.57
C VAL A 129 7.57 1.55 8.50
N GLN A 130 8.59 0.85 8.01
CA GLN A 130 9.35 -0.12 8.79
C GLN A 130 10.10 0.54 9.95
N ASP A 131 10.71 1.70 9.72
CA ASP A 131 11.37 2.46 10.80
C ASP A 131 10.34 2.94 11.83
N ALA A 132 9.25 3.58 11.40
CA ALA A 132 8.18 4.05 12.29
C ALA A 132 7.61 2.92 13.16
N LEU A 133 7.38 1.73 12.58
CA LEU A 133 6.95 0.54 13.33
C LEU A 133 8.04 0.06 14.30
N THR A 134 9.31 0.08 13.90
CA THR A 134 10.45 -0.32 14.75
C THR A 134 10.62 0.62 15.94
N GLN A 135 10.52 1.93 15.73
CA GLN A 135 10.54 2.93 16.80
C GLN A 135 9.35 2.76 17.75
N THR A 136 8.15 2.55 17.20
CA THR A 136 6.93 2.32 18.00
C THR A 136 7.06 1.06 18.86
N ARG A 137 7.52 -0.07 18.27
CA ARG A 137 7.79 -1.31 19.01
C ARG A 137 8.80 -1.09 20.13
N SER A 138 9.87 -0.36 19.85
CA SER A 138 10.90 -0.05 20.84
C SER A 138 10.33 0.79 21.99
N LYS A 139 9.50 1.80 21.68
CA LYS A 139 8.78 2.61 22.69
C LYS A 139 7.87 1.74 23.56
N VAL A 140 7.02 0.90 22.97
CA VAL A 140 6.11 0.00 23.71
C VAL A 140 6.88 -0.90 24.69
N LYS A 141 7.98 -1.53 24.24
CA LYS A 141 8.80 -2.37 25.12
C LYS A 141 9.43 -1.58 26.27
N LYS A 142 9.91 -0.35 26.02
CA LYS A 142 10.47 0.51 27.07
C LYS A 142 9.41 0.88 28.11
N GLU A 143 8.20 1.24 27.67
CA GLU A 143 7.10 1.56 28.59
C GLU A 143 6.67 0.34 29.42
N ILE A 144 6.62 -0.86 28.84
CA ILE A 144 6.36 -2.09 29.59
C ILE A 144 7.46 -2.33 30.62
N ALA A 145 8.74 -2.23 30.23
CA ALA A 145 9.87 -2.39 31.14
C ALA A 145 9.80 -1.40 32.32
N TRP A 146 9.52 -0.12 32.03
CA TRP A 146 9.34 0.92 33.04
C TRP A 146 8.12 0.68 33.93
N SER A 147 7.03 0.14 33.39
CA SER A 147 5.84 -0.22 34.19
C SER A 147 6.11 -1.31 35.22
N LEU A 148 7.11 -2.14 34.95
CA LEU A 148 7.57 -3.22 35.82
C LEU A 148 8.80 -2.80 36.65
N LYS A 149 9.28 -1.56 36.47
CA LYS A 149 10.53 -1.03 37.03
C LYS A 149 11.71 -2.01 36.94
N VAL A 150 11.85 -2.67 35.79
CA VAL A 150 13.00 -3.54 35.52
C VAL A 150 14.21 -2.64 35.26
N ASN A 151 15.18 -2.63 36.17
CA ASN A 151 16.44 -1.94 35.95
C ASN A 151 17.29 -2.74 34.94
N LYS A 152 18.05 -2.03 34.09
CA LYS A 152 18.89 -2.69 33.06
C LYS A 152 20.01 -3.55 33.65
N SER A 153 20.39 -3.32 34.91
CA SER A 153 21.53 -3.98 35.57
C SER A 153 21.14 -5.19 36.41
N ASP A 154 19.90 -5.26 36.91
CA ASP A 154 19.46 -6.31 37.81
C ASP A 154 18.16 -6.91 37.27
N GLU A 155 18.17 -8.21 36.99
CA GLU A 155 16.96 -8.99 36.67
C GLU A 155 15.94 -9.01 37.83
N LEU A 156 16.26 -8.36 38.96
CA LEU A 156 15.31 -8.13 40.05
C LEU A 156 14.20 -7.19 39.62
N ARG A 157 13.00 -7.76 39.58
CA ARG A 157 11.75 -7.05 39.42
C ARG A 157 11.46 -6.25 40.67
N ALA A 158 10.95 -5.04 40.51
CA ALA A 158 10.48 -4.27 41.64
C ALA A 158 9.32 -4.99 42.36
N PRO A 159 9.06 -4.68 43.64
CA PRO A 159 7.88 -5.17 44.33
C PRO A 159 6.59 -4.83 43.57
N LEU A 160 5.58 -5.70 43.61
CA LEU A 160 4.30 -5.52 42.91
C LEU A 160 3.63 -4.16 43.21
N ALA A 161 3.80 -3.65 44.44
CA ALA A 161 3.29 -2.35 44.87
C ALA A 161 3.85 -1.16 44.05
N GLN A 162 4.93 -1.37 43.30
CA GLN A 162 5.58 -0.37 42.49
C GLN A 162 5.26 -0.49 40.99
N HIS A 163 4.52 -1.51 40.60
CA HIS A 163 4.13 -1.69 39.20
C HIS A 163 3.08 -0.64 38.82
N LYS A 164 3.15 -0.11 37.59
CA LYS A 164 2.04 0.70 37.05
C LYS A 164 0.85 -0.22 36.79
N ASN A 165 -0.36 0.25 37.09
CA ASN A 165 -1.56 -0.46 36.65
C ASN A 165 -1.67 -0.42 35.12
N ILE A 166 -2.48 -1.30 34.55
CA ILE A 166 -2.57 -1.44 33.08
C ILE A 166 -3.07 -0.17 32.38
N TYR A 167 -3.96 0.59 33.03
CA TYR A 167 -4.48 1.85 32.48
C TYR A 167 -3.39 2.93 32.40
N GLN A 168 -2.60 3.10 33.47
CA GLN A 168 -1.45 4.02 33.49
C GLN A 168 -0.39 3.63 32.44
N LEU A 169 -0.15 2.33 32.26
CA LEU A 169 0.73 1.84 31.20
C LEU A 169 0.16 2.15 29.82
N ALA A 170 -1.14 1.91 29.59
CA ALA A 170 -1.79 2.23 28.33
C ALA A 170 -1.71 3.74 28.02
N GLN A 171 -1.98 4.60 29.00
CA GLN A 171 -1.82 6.05 28.88
C GLN A 171 -0.39 6.45 28.49
N ALA A 172 0.62 5.81 29.09
CA ALA A 172 2.01 6.08 28.76
C ALA A 172 2.37 5.66 27.31
N ILE A 173 1.87 4.51 26.86
CA ILE A 173 2.08 4.00 25.50
C ILE A 173 1.46 4.93 24.45
N VAL A 174 0.20 5.33 24.64
CA VAL A 174 -0.53 6.19 23.69
C VAL A 174 -0.18 7.68 23.82
N LYS A 175 0.64 8.08 24.79
CA LYS A 175 1.06 9.47 24.97
C LYS A 175 1.69 10.01 23.67
N GLY A 176 1.15 11.10 23.17
CA GLY A 176 1.57 11.75 21.93
C GLY A 176 1.02 11.11 20.65
N THR A 177 0.03 10.22 20.76
CA THR A 177 -0.67 9.61 19.62
C THR A 177 -2.13 10.08 19.59
N GLN A 178 -2.85 9.76 18.52
CA GLN A 178 -4.29 10.00 18.41
C GLN A 178 -5.14 8.88 19.04
N CYS A 179 -4.51 7.82 19.55
CA CYS A 179 -5.21 6.69 20.14
C CYS A 179 -5.70 7.04 21.56
N SER A 180 -6.92 6.61 21.89
CA SER A 180 -7.46 6.73 23.24
C SER A 180 -7.40 5.39 24.00
N VAL A 181 -7.33 5.46 25.33
CA VAL A 181 -7.27 4.27 26.17
C VAL A 181 -8.67 3.68 26.32
N ASN A 182 -8.84 2.43 25.90
CA ASN A 182 -10.07 1.66 26.06
C ASN A 182 -9.77 0.23 26.56
N VAL A 183 -10.80 -0.54 26.88
CA VAL A 183 -10.68 -1.91 27.41
C VAL A 183 -9.91 -2.83 26.46
N VAL A 184 -10.19 -2.74 25.16
CA VAL A 184 -9.56 -3.60 24.15
C VAL A 184 -8.05 -3.35 24.09
N LEU A 185 -7.64 -2.08 24.11
CA LEU A 185 -6.24 -1.69 24.15
C LEU A 185 -5.56 -2.18 25.43
N CYS A 186 -6.18 -1.97 26.58
CA CYS A 186 -5.66 -2.45 27.87
C CYS A 186 -5.45 -3.97 27.84
N ALA A 187 -6.44 -4.73 27.38
CA ALA A 187 -6.35 -6.18 27.30
C ALA A 187 -5.22 -6.65 26.35
N ARG A 188 -5.00 -5.94 25.24
CA ARG A 188 -3.89 -6.21 24.32
C ARG A 188 -2.53 -5.94 24.97
N ILE A 189 -2.39 -4.80 25.65
CA ILE A 189 -1.16 -4.42 26.36
C ILE A 189 -0.89 -5.38 27.51
N THR A 190 -1.91 -5.90 28.17
CA THR A 190 -1.76 -6.94 29.19
C THR A 190 -1.11 -8.19 28.63
N VAL A 191 -1.53 -8.66 27.45
CA VAL A 191 -0.90 -9.81 26.79
C VAL A 191 0.56 -9.50 26.46
N MET A 192 0.86 -8.29 25.98
CA MET A 192 2.24 -7.83 25.76
C MET A 192 3.06 -7.85 27.05
N ARG A 193 2.49 -7.35 28.16
CA ARG A 193 3.17 -7.34 29.47
C ARG A 193 3.44 -8.75 29.99
N ALA A 194 2.48 -9.67 29.85
CA ALA A 194 2.66 -11.07 30.21
C ALA A 194 3.79 -11.72 29.40
N VAL A 195 3.83 -11.51 28.07
CA VAL A 195 4.91 -12.02 27.22
C VAL A 195 6.26 -11.39 27.58
N TYR A 196 6.28 -10.10 27.94
CA TYR A 196 7.51 -9.43 28.34
C TYR A 196 8.08 -10.00 29.65
N LEU A 197 7.20 -10.37 30.59
CA LEU A 197 7.59 -11.03 31.84
C LEU A 197 8.18 -12.43 31.62
N GLU A 198 7.80 -13.13 30.56
CA GLU A 198 8.33 -14.45 30.24
C GLU A 198 9.59 -14.36 29.37
N HIS A 199 9.62 -13.41 28.44
CA HIS A 199 10.64 -13.30 27.40
C HIS A 199 11.11 -11.85 27.19
N PRO A 200 11.79 -11.25 28.18
CA PRO A 200 12.41 -9.95 27.99
C PRO A 200 13.56 -10.08 26.97
N GLY A 201 13.60 -9.21 25.97
CA GLY A 201 14.71 -9.17 25.00
C GLY A 201 14.29 -9.37 23.54
N GLY A 202 15.17 -9.95 22.72
CA GLY A 202 15.02 -9.99 21.25
C GLY A 202 13.84 -10.83 20.76
N LYS A 203 13.52 -11.93 21.47
CA LYS A 203 12.44 -12.86 21.13
C LYS A 203 11.04 -12.37 21.48
N PHE A 204 10.93 -11.25 22.21
CA PHE A 204 9.66 -10.72 22.71
C PHE A 204 8.54 -10.68 21.66
N TRP A 205 8.81 -10.15 20.47
CA TRP A 205 7.80 -10.02 19.41
C TRP A 205 7.42 -11.36 18.78
N ASP A 206 8.37 -12.30 18.68
CA ASP A 206 8.08 -13.65 18.16
C ASP A 206 7.17 -14.42 19.12
N GLU A 207 7.43 -14.30 20.42
CA GLU A 207 6.60 -14.91 21.46
C GLU A 207 5.23 -14.23 21.59
N MET A 208 5.16 -12.92 21.29
CA MET A 208 3.89 -12.21 21.18
C MET A 208 3.04 -12.79 20.04
N ASP A 209 3.62 -13.02 18.87
CA ASP A 209 2.91 -13.59 17.71
C ASP A 209 2.41 -15.02 17.97
N LYS A 210 3.23 -15.83 18.65
CA LYS A 210 2.83 -17.16 19.12
C LYS A 210 1.68 -17.08 20.13
N ARG A 211 1.75 -16.14 21.08
CA ARG A 211 0.70 -15.95 22.10
C ARG A 211 -0.62 -15.56 21.46
N LEU A 212 -0.61 -14.66 20.47
CA LEU A 212 -1.80 -14.27 19.72
C LEU A 212 -2.39 -15.42 18.91
N THR A 213 -1.52 -16.17 18.22
CA THR A 213 -1.93 -17.36 17.48
C THR A 213 -2.60 -18.38 18.39
N ARG A 214 -2.07 -18.58 19.60
CA ARG A 214 -2.68 -19.45 20.61
C ARG A 214 -4.07 -18.96 21.03
N ILE A 215 -4.23 -17.66 21.33
CA ILE A 215 -5.53 -17.08 21.71
C ILE A 215 -6.56 -17.30 20.60
N ARG A 216 -6.20 -17.05 19.33
CA ARG A 216 -7.08 -17.28 18.17
C ARG A 216 -7.46 -18.73 17.98
N ARG A 217 -6.48 -19.63 18.10
CA ARG A 217 -6.70 -21.08 18.02
C ARG A 217 -7.67 -21.55 19.10
N MET A 218 -7.51 -21.07 20.34
CA MET A 218 -8.44 -21.37 21.44
C MET A 218 -9.84 -20.79 21.20
N GLY A 219 -9.92 -19.64 20.51
CA GLY A 219 -11.18 -19.04 20.10
C GLY A 219 -11.84 -19.70 18.87
N GLY A 220 -11.14 -20.56 18.13
CA GLY A 220 -11.66 -21.14 16.88
C GLY A 220 -12.05 -20.08 15.84
N ASN A 221 -11.29 -18.97 15.77
CA ASN A 221 -11.59 -17.78 14.96
C ASN A 221 -12.93 -17.08 15.27
N ASP A 222 -13.62 -17.44 16.35
CA ASP A 222 -14.81 -16.72 16.83
C ASP A 222 -14.40 -15.44 17.56
N ALA A 223 -14.81 -14.29 17.02
CA ALA A 223 -14.48 -12.98 17.56
C ALA A 223 -14.86 -12.82 19.04
N LYS A 224 -16.02 -13.33 19.48
CA LYS A 224 -16.47 -13.24 20.87
C LYS A 224 -15.58 -14.07 21.78
N LYS A 225 -15.20 -15.28 21.36
CA LYS A 225 -14.30 -16.14 22.14
C LYS A 225 -12.89 -15.56 22.24
N ILE A 226 -12.39 -14.95 21.16
CA ILE A 226 -11.10 -14.25 21.15
C ILE A 226 -11.13 -13.06 22.13
N THR A 227 -12.16 -12.21 22.04
CA THR A 227 -12.35 -11.08 22.96
C THR A 227 -12.40 -11.53 24.41
N ARG A 228 -13.10 -12.63 24.72
CA ARG A 228 -13.12 -13.21 26.06
C ARG A 228 -11.73 -13.65 26.53
N GLY A 229 -10.90 -14.23 25.65
CA GLY A 229 -9.51 -14.59 25.98
C GLY A 229 -8.65 -13.37 26.36
N PHE A 230 -8.85 -12.23 25.68
CA PHE A 230 -8.21 -10.97 26.05
C PHE A 230 -8.71 -10.43 27.40
N HIS A 231 -10.01 -10.50 27.68
CA HIS A 231 -10.57 -10.07 28.97
C HIS A 231 -10.03 -10.89 30.14
N GLN A 232 -9.93 -12.21 29.99
CA GLN A 232 -9.33 -13.07 31.01
C GLN A 232 -7.87 -12.71 31.29
N ALA A 233 -7.10 -12.36 30.25
CA ALA A 233 -5.74 -11.88 30.43
C ALA A 233 -5.74 -10.57 31.24
N LEU A 234 -6.60 -9.61 30.88
CA LEU A 234 -6.77 -8.33 31.58
C LEU A 234 -7.11 -8.52 33.05
N GLU A 235 -8.08 -9.37 33.38
CA GLU A 235 -8.47 -9.68 34.76
C GLU A 235 -7.31 -10.26 35.57
N ALA A 236 -6.58 -11.23 35.00
CA ALA A 236 -5.43 -11.84 35.67
C ALA A 236 -4.31 -10.84 35.94
N ASP A 237 -4.09 -9.91 35.01
CA ASP A 237 -3.09 -8.87 35.11
C ASP A 237 -3.50 -7.76 36.09
N GLN A 238 -4.79 -7.40 36.14
CA GLN A 238 -5.35 -6.53 37.16
C GLN A 238 -5.24 -7.15 38.56
N ALA A 239 -5.51 -8.46 38.71
CA ALA A 239 -5.34 -9.15 39.98
C ALA A 239 -3.88 -9.17 40.45
N LYS A 240 -2.92 -9.21 39.51
CA LYS A 240 -1.48 -9.30 39.80
C LYS A 240 -0.81 -7.93 40.01
N HIS A 241 -1.21 -6.92 39.24
CA HIS A 241 -0.52 -5.63 39.13
C HIS A 241 -1.41 -4.43 39.44
N GLY A 242 -2.71 -4.64 39.64
CA GLY A 242 -3.63 -3.60 40.04
C GLY A 242 -3.49 -3.30 41.52
N VAL A 243 -2.98 -2.11 41.84
CA VAL A 243 -3.25 -1.46 43.13
C VAL A 243 -4.68 -0.91 43.07
N LYS A 244 -5.40 -0.93 44.22
CA LYS A 244 -6.81 -0.57 44.47
C LYS A 244 -7.31 0.81 43.98
N ASP A 245 -6.61 1.49 43.08
CA ASP A 245 -7.09 2.74 42.51
C ASP A 245 -8.22 2.43 41.52
N GLY A 246 -9.45 2.76 41.90
CA GLY A 246 -10.70 2.44 41.21
C GLY A 246 -10.90 3.15 39.87
N TYR A 247 -9.92 3.06 38.96
CA TYR A 247 -10.12 3.48 37.58
C TYR A 247 -11.18 2.59 36.94
N LYS A 248 -12.20 3.22 36.35
CA LYS A 248 -13.20 2.51 35.54
C LYS A 248 -12.80 2.68 34.09
N LEU A 249 -12.55 1.56 33.42
CA LEU A 249 -12.43 1.56 31.97
C LEU A 249 -13.83 1.69 31.40
N ASP A 250 -14.03 2.68 30.54
CA ASP A 250 -15.30 2.81 29.83
C ASP A 250 -15.31 1.83 28.66
N GLU A 251 -16.19 0.82 28.74
CA GLU A 251 -16.42 -0.15 27.66
C GLU A 251 -17.14 0.47 26.46
N THR A 252 -17.80 1.62 26.63
CA THR A 252 -18.62 2.26 25.61
C THR A 252 -17.86 3.25 24.72
N VAL A 253 -16.66 3.66 25.14
CA VAL A 253 -15.84 4.60 24.37
C VAL A 253 -15.16 3.87 23.21
N VAL A 254 -15.80 3.95 22.05
CA VAL A 254 -15.20 3.56 20.78
C VAL A 254 -14.28 4.69 20.30
N ASP A 255 -12.99 4.40 20.24
CA ASP A 255 -12.03 5.30 19.61
C ASP A 255 -12.30 5.33 18.10
N LYS A 256 -12.91 6.41 17.62
CA LYS A 256 -13.23 6.59 16.18
C LYS A 256 -11.99 6.51 15.29
N PHE A 257 -10.83 6.93 15.79
CA PHE A 257 -9.59 6.84 15.02
C PHE A 257 -9.13 5.38 14.93
N GLN A 258 -9.08 4.67 16.05
CA GLN A 258 -8.73 3.26 16.06
C GLN A 258 -9.72 2.41 15.25
N GLN A 259 -11.02 2.72 15.32
CA GLN A 259 -12.06 2.02 14.55
C GLN A 259 -11.80 2.14 13.04
N LYS A 260 -11.47 3.34 12.55
CA LYS A 260 -11.12 3.53 11.12
C LYS A 260 -9.91 2.68 10.70
N ILE A 261 -8.91 2.56 11.58
CA ILE A 261 -7.73 1.73 11.31
C ILE A 261 -8.10 0.25 11.30
N ASP A 262 -8.90 -0.20 12.26
CA ASP A 262 -9.39 -1.56 12.33
C ASP A 262 -10.23 -1.93 11.09
N ASP A 263 -11.09 -1.02 10.62
CA ASP A 263 -11.88 -1.20 9.39
C ASP A 263 -10.98 -1.33 8.15
N LEU A 264 -9.93 -0.50 8.04
CA LEU A 264 -8.95 -0.60 6.95
C LEU A 264 -8.16 -1.90 6.97
N ILE A 265 -7.81 -2.39 8.17
CA ILE A 265 -7.13 -3.68 8.33
C ILE A 265 -8.04 -4.81 7.87
N ASP A 266 -9.32 -4.79 8.27
CA ASP A 266 -10.29 -5.81 7.89
C ASP A 266 -10.50 -5.87 6.37
N ILE A 267 -10.63 -4.72 5.69
CA ILE A 267 -10.71 -4.64 4.22
C ILE A 267 -9.50 -5.32 3.57
N ARG A 268 -8.28 -5.00 4.03
CA ARG A 268 -7.05 -5.55 3.45
C ARG A 268 -6.88 -7.05 3.70
N ILE A 269 -7.33 -7.55 4.85
CA ILE A 269 -7.32 -8.99 5.14
C ILE A 269 -8.25 -9.72 4.18
N VAL A 270 -9.43 -9.15 3.89
CA VAL A 270 -10.38 -9.71 2.93
C VAL A 270 -9.79 -9.73 1.51
N ASP A 271 -9.17 -8.63 1.07
CA ASP A 271 -8.53 -8.52 -0.25
C ASP A 271 -7.38 -9.53 -0.44
N ALA A 272 -6.58 -9.76 0.60
CA ALA A 272 -5.52 -10.75 0.57
C ALA A 272 -6.08 -12.19 0.45
N ALA A 273 -7.18 -12.48 1.15
CA ALA A 273 -7.83 -13.79 1.10
C ALA A 273 -8.47 -14.08 -0.27
N THR A 274 -9.11 -13.09 -0.90
CA THR A 274 -9.70 -13.23 -2.24
C THR A 274 -8.63 -13.41 -3.31
N THR A 275 -7.52 -12.66 -3.23
CA THR A 275 -6.40 -12.78 -4.17
C THR A 275 -5.74 -14.16 -4.11
N SER A 276 -5.54 -14.71 -2.89
CA SER A 276 -4.98 -16.05 -2.72
C SER A 276 -5.89 -17.16 -3.25
N SER A 277 -7.21 -16.99 -3.14
CA SER A 277 -8.19 -17.96 -3.69
C SER A 277 -8.19 -17.97 -5.22
N ALA A 278 -8.10 -16.79 -5.85
CA ALA A 278 -8.03 -16.66 -7.30
C ALA A 278 -6.77 -17.30 -7.91
N GLN A 279 -5.61 -17.15 -7.25
CA GLN A 279 -4.35 -17.77 -7.72
C GLN A 279 -4.35 -19.29 -7.61
N GLY A 280 -5.08 -19.87 -6.64
CA GLY A 280 -5.25 -21.32 -6.52
C GLY A 280 -6.17 -21.93 -7.57
N ALA A 281 -7.04 -21.13 -8.21
CA ALA A 281 -8.02 -21.61 -9.19
C ALA A 281 -7.51 -21.63 -10.65
N VAL A 282 -6.38 -20.98 -10.94
CA VAL A 282 -5.80 -20.89 -12.30
C VAL A 282 -4.84 -22.05 -12.61
N VAL A 283 -4.68 -23.00 -11.70
CA VAL A 283 -3.83 -24.18 -11.87
C VAL A 283 -4.70 -25.45 -11.87
N VAL A 284 -5.53 -25.62 -12.90
CA VAL A 284 -6.16 -26.91 -13.27
C VAL A 284 -6.18 -27.03 -14.78
#